data_AF-A0A061P0P7-F1
#
_entry.id   AF-A0A061P0P7-F1
#
_cell.length_a   1.000
_cell.length_b   1.000
_cell.length_c   1.000
_cell.angle_alpha   90.00
_cell.angle_beta   90.00
_cell.angle_gamma   90.00
#
_symmetry.space_group_name_H-M   'P 1'
#
loop_
_entity.id
_entity.type
_entity.pdbx_description
1 polymer ?
#
loop_
_entity_poly.entity_id
_entity_poly.type
_entity_poly.pdbx_seq_one_letter_code
_entity_poly.pdbx_strand_id
1 'polypeptide(L)'
;MTDVLFLTDELRFGGAETYYCLISNQLSKQGIQFHLMHQKGAMSKQLHPDHQITHLTKSHVRNLQLIRGVIQDEQITIVHANSLRMLLYCLVVQRSIRRKLVVLYTKHNITLLEKYAPRIYTYVLNHHVFTTIALSLSEQERLLHQGISASKLAVVYNGVDLEQFSVKQKRVNASTYRIGMLARLSKEKNPLFFLEVMEAFKEDDSFHFYMGEMVQSVHELKMKLWLAVWKIT
;
A
#
# COMPACT_ATOMS: atom_id res chain seq x y z
N MET A 1 -12.05 -23.85 8.32
CA MET A 1 -10.84 -23.07 7.96
C MET A 1 -11.28 -21.96 7.02
N THR A 2 -10.71 -20.77 7.16
CA THR A 2 -11.09 -19.62 6.35
C THR A 2 -9.93 -19.32 5.41
N ASP A 3 -10.04 -19.77 4.16
CA ASP A 3 -9.02 -19.55 3.15
C ASP A 3 -9.23 -18.19 2.50
N VAL A 4 -8.27 -17.30 2.73
CA VAL A 4 -8.29 -15.90 2.29
C VAL A 4 -7.39 -15.74 1.06
N LEU A 5 -7.90 -15.11 0.02
CA LEU A 5 -7.10 -14.71 -1.13
C LEU A 5 -6.70 -13.25 -1.01
N PHE A 6 -5.41 -12.98 -0.90
CA PHE A 6 -4.88 -11.63 -0.84
C PHE A 6 -4.37 -11.21 -2.22
N LEU A 7 -4.95 -10.14 -2.77
CA LEU A 7 -4.67 -9.66 -4.12
C LEU A 7 -4.04 -8.28 -4.09
N THR A 8 -2.92 -8.11 -4.79
CA THR A 8 -2.38 -6.79 -5.11
C THR A 8 -1.89 -6.73 -6.56
N ASP A 9 -1.57 -5.55 -7.04
CA ASP A 9 -1.01 -5.34 -8.38
C ASP A 9 0.44 -5.88 -8.45
N GLU A 10 1.41 -5.03 -8.78
CA GLU A 10 2.82 -5.39 -8.85
C GLU A 10 3.51 -4.99 -7.54
N LEU A 11 4.33 -5.88 -6.98
CA LEU A 11 5.11 -5.61 -5.75
C LEU A 11 6.30 -4.67 -6.01
N ARG A 12 6.01 -3.45 -6.45
CA ARG A 12 6.97 -2.36 -6.58
C ARG A 12 7.31 -1.78 -5.20
N PHE A 13 8.29 -0.89 -5.13
CA PHE A 13 8.51 -0.11 -3.91
C PHE A 13 7.40 0.93 -3.73
N GLY A 14 6.68 0.84 -2.61
CA GLY A 14 5.61 1.75 -2.26
C GLY A 14 4.93 1.35 -0.95
N GLY A 15 4.18 2.29 -0.36
CA GLY A 15 3.54 2.06 0.94
C GLY A 15 2.47 0.96 0.91
N ALA A 16 1.75 0.82 -0.22
CA ALA A 16 0.72 -0.20 -0.39
C ALA A 16 1.33 -1.61 -0.45
N GLU A 17 2.47 -1.74 -1.10
CA GLU A 17 3.23 -2.97 -1.25
C GLU A 17 3.95 -3.33 0.06
N THR A 18 4.53 -2.35 0.77
CA THR A 18 5.06 -2.56 2.14
C THR A 18 3.98 -3.06 3.08
N TYR A 19 2.80 -2.44 3.05
CA TYR A 19 1.63 -2.88 3.83
C TYR A 19 1.26 -4.33 3.51
N TYR A 20 1.19 -4.69 2.22
CA TYR A 20 0.87 -6.04 1.78
C TYR A 20 1.88 -7.08 2.29
N CYS A 21 3.18 -6.81 2.12
CA CYS A 21 4.24 -7.70 2.61
C CYS A 21 4.20 -7.83 4.13
N LEU A 22 4.09 -6.72 4.86
CA LEU A 22 4.03 -6.72 6.33
C LEU A 22 2.85 -7.55 6.85
N ILE A 23 1.64 -7.28 6.36
CA ILE A 23 0.45 -8.00 6.81
C ILE A 23 0.53 -9.47 6.48
N SER A 24 0.90 -9.84 5.25
CA SER A 24 1.02 -11.26 4.89
C SER A 24 1.98 -12.01 5.81
N ASN A 25 3.17 -11.45 6.07
CA ASN A 25 4.16 -12.08 6.95
C ASN A 25 3.66 -12.20 8.41
N GLN A 26 2.89 -11.24 8.90
CA GLN A 26 2.37 -11.26 10.28
C GLN A 26 1.14 -12.17 10.42
N LEU A 27 0.24 -12.22 9.44
CA LEU A 27 -0.92 -13.13 9.44
C LEU A 27 -0.49 -14.59 9.45
N SER A 28 0.61 -14.92 8.77
CA SER A 28 1.17 -16.27 8.74
C SER A 28 1.54 -16.75 10.15
N LYS A 29 2.10 -15.85 10.98
CA LYS A 29 2.43 -16.14 12.39
C LYS A 29 1.20 -16.42 13.26
N GLN A 30 0.01 -16.00 12.84
CA GLN A 30 -1.25 -16.22 13.55
C GLN A 30 -1.97 -17.51 13.13
N GLY A 31 -1.36 -18.32 12.25
CA GLY A 31 -1.93 -19.59 11.79
C GLY A 31 -3.10 -19.45 10.81
N ILE A 32 -3.30 -18.26 10.24
CA ILE A 32 -4.30 -18.02 9.20
C ILE A 32 -3.70 -18.48 7.87
N GLN A 33 -4.38 -19.40 7.19
CA GLN A 33 -4.02 -19.82 5.83
C GLN A 33 -4.52 -18.79 4.82
N PHE A 34 -3.63 -18.34 3.95
CA PHE A 34 -3.97 -17.43 2.87
C PHE A 34 -3.15 -17.72 1.63
N HIS A 35 -3.74 -17.39 0.49
CA HIS A 35 -3.09 -17.44 -0.82
C HIS A 35 -2.77 -16.03 -1.27
N LEU A 36 -1.54 -15.79 -1.69
CA LEU A 36 -1.09 -14.50 -2.20
C LEU A 36 -1.14 -14.51 -3.73
N MET A 37 -1.70 -13.47 -4.34
CA MET A 37 -1.50 -13.22 -5.76
C MET A 37 -1.10 -11.78 -6.05
N HIS A 38 -0.02 -11.67 -6.81
CA HIS A 38 0.54 -10.39 -7.23
C HIS A 38 1.45 -10.59 -8.45
N GLN A 39 1.70 -9.52 -9.20
CA GLN A 39 2.76 -9.53 -10.19
C GLN A 39 4.13 -9.42 -9.48
N LYS A 40 5.14 -10.15 -9.97
CA LYS A 40 6.51 -10.06 -9.44
C LYS A 40 7.01 -8.62 -9.53
N GLY A 41 7.63 -8.15 -8.46
CA GLY A 41 8.31 -6.87 -8.39
C GLY A 41 9.40 -6.88 -7.33
N ALA A 42 9.99 -5.70 -7.11
CA ALA A 42 11.14 -5.50 -6.23
C ALA A 42 10.93 -6.03 -4.80
N MET A 43 9.72 -5.86 -4.26
CA MET A 43 9.39 -6.24 -2.88
C MET A 43 9.05 -7.73 -2.71
N SER A 44 8.99 -8.52 -3.80
CA SER A 44 8.64 -9.95 -3.70
C SER A 44 9.60 -10.73 -2.80
N LYS A 45 10.85 -10.28 -2.66
CA LYS A 45 11.86 -10.91 -1.79
C LYS A 45 11.59 -10.71 -0.30
N GLN A 46 10.69 -9.80 0.07
CA GLN A 46 10.34 -9.53 1.47
C GLN A 46 9.23 -10.45 1.99
N LEU A 47 8.60 -11.25 1.11
CA LEU A 47 7.61 -12.24 1.51
C LEU A 47 8.30 -13.47 2.10
N HIS A 48 7.68 -14.08 3.10
CA HIS A 48 8.11 -15.36 3.64
C HIS A 48 8.11 -16.45 2.54
N PRO A 49 9.15 -17.31 2.47
CA PRO A 49 9.28 -18.32 1.41
C PRO A 49 8.16 -19.36 1.42
N ASP A 50 7.57 -19.63 2.59
CA ASP A 50 6.51 -20.64 2.75
C ASP A 50 5.12 -20.13 2.34
N HIS A 51 5.00 -18.88 1.91
CA HIS A 51 3.73 -18.36 1.43
C HIS A 51 3.34 -19.05 0.10
N GLN A 52 2.08 -19.47 0.03
CA GLN A 52 1.48 -19.91 -1.23
C GLN A 52 1.27 -18.70 -2.14
N ILE A 53 2.05 -18.61 -3.21
CA ILE A 53 2.07 -17.44 -4.11
C ILE A 53 1.73 -17.88 -5.53
N THR A 54 0.73 -17.25 -6.14
CA THR A 54 0.51 -17.32 -7.59
C THR A 54 0.78 -15.96 -8.24
N HIS A 55 1.62 -15.97 -9.27
CA HIS A 55 2.01 -14.73 -9.93
C HIS A 55 1.01 -14.28 -10.99
N LEU A 56 0.56 -13.03 -10.87
CA LEU A 56 -0.19 -12.36 -11.91
C LEU A 56 0.71 -12.03 -13.10
N THR A 57 0.10 -11.96 -14.27
CA THR A 57 0.73 -11.63 -15.54
C THR A 57 0.38 -10.22 -15.99
N LYS A 58 0.98 -9.76 -17.10
CA LYS A 58 0.56 -8.49 -17.73
C LYS A 58 -0.81 -8.59 -18.44
N SER A 59 -1.31 -9.80 -18.69
CA SER A 59 -2.57 -10.04 -19.40
C SER A 59 -3.75 -10.06 -18.43
N HIS A 60 -4.69 -9.13 -18.61
CA HIS A 60 -5.90 -9.02 -17.80
C HIS A 60 -6.79 -10.27 -17.89
N VAL A 61 -6.99 -10.81 -19.11
CA VAL A 61 -7.81 -12.01 -19.33
C VAL A 61 -7.21 -13.22 -18.63
N ARG A 62 -5.88 -13.40 -18.76
CA ARG A 62 -5.18 -14.49 -18.08
C ARG A 62 -5.26 -14.34 -16.56
N ASN A 63 -5.17 -13.12 -16.04
CA ASN A 63 -5.30 -12.88 -14.60
C ASN A 63 -6.70 -13.21 -14.09
N LEU A 64 -7.76 -12.89 -14.84
CA LEU A 64 -9.12 -13.29 -14.48
C LEU A 64 -9.27 -14.82 -14.42
N GLN A 65 -8.70 -15.54 -15.38
CA GLN A 65 -8.69 -17.01 -15.39
C GLN A 65 -7.89 -17.58 -14.22
N LEU A 66 -6.72 -17.02 -13.92
CA LEU A 66 -5.89 -17.45 -12.79
C LEU A 66 -6.60 -17.23 -11.44
N ILE A 67 -7.16 -16.02 -11.24
CA ILE A 67 -7.90 -15.69 -10.01
C ILE A 67 -9.10 -16.63 -9.86
N ARG A 68 -9.83 -16.90 -10.94
CA ARG A 68 -10.93 -17.86 -10.93
C ARG A 68 -10.44 -19.26 -10.55
N GLY A 69 -9.37 -19.75 -11.17
CA GLY A 69 -8.78 -21.07 -10.87
C GLY A 69 -8.45 -21.20 -9.38
N VAL A 70 -7.64 -20.29 -8.84
CA VAL A 70 -7.27 -20.28 -7.42
C VAL A 70 -8.50 -20.23 -6.51
N ILE A 71 -9.50 -19.40 -6.82
CA ILE A 71 -10.73 -19.33 -6.02
C ILE A 71 -11.48 -20.67 -6.03
N GLN A 72 -11.50 -21.39 -7.15
CA GLN A 72 -12.19 -22.66 -7.26
C GLN A 72 -11.41 -23.81 -6.64
N ASP A 73 -10.11 -23.88 -6.89
CA ASP A 73 -9.25 -24.99 -6.48
C ASP A 73 -9.03 -24.95 -4.96
N GLU A 74 -8.73 -23.76 -4.41
CA GLU A 74 -8.47 -23.56 -2.98
C GLU A 74 -9.75 -23.23 -2.17
N GLN A 75 -10.93 -23.31 -2.79
CA GLN A 75 -12.22 -23.02 -2.14
C GLN A 75 -12.32 -21.65 -1.41
N ILE A 76 -11.50 -20.67 -1.80
CA ILE A 76 -11.39 -19.33 -1.20
C ILE A 76 -12.75 -18.68 -0.93
N THR A 77 -13.09 -18.36 0.31
CA THR A 77 -14.39 -17.71 0.63
C THR A 77 -14.27 -16.20 0.80
N ILE A 78 -13.08 -15.71 1.16
CA ILE A 78 -12.80 -14.31 1.41
C ILE A 78 -11.72 -13.84 0.44
N VAL A 79 -11.96 -12.72 -0.23
CA VAL A 79 -10.95 -12.07 -1.07
C VAL A 79 -10.68 -10.68 -0.53
N HIS A 80 -9.41 -10.37 -0.31
CA HIS A 80 -8.96 -9.04 0.08
C HIS A 80 -8.20 -8.41 -1.08
N ALA A 81 -8.85 -7.44 -1.73
CA ALA A 81 -8.27 -6.65 -2.80
C ALA A 81 -7.54 -5.42 -2.23
N ASN A 82 -6.24 -5.32 -2.53
CA ASN A 82 -5.39 -4.21 -2.10
C ASN A 82 -5.24 -3.10 -3.16
N SER A 83 -6.07 -3.15 -4.21
CA SER A 83 -6.17 -2.10 -5.22
C SER A 83 -7.54 -2.14 -5.89
N LEU A 84 -7.96 -1.03 -6.52
CA LEU A 84 -9.22 -1.01 -7.25
C LEU A 84 -9.19 -1.97 -8.44
N ARG A 85 -8.05 -2.15 -9.10
CA ARG A 85 -7.94 -3.10 -10.22
C ARG A 85 -8.24 -4.52 -9.73
N MET A 86 -7.65 -4.91 -8.59
CA MET A 86 -7.90 -6.23 -8.00
C MET A 86 -9.35 -6.38 -7.58
N LEU A 87 -9.96 -5.34 -7.00
CA LEU A 87 -11.39 -5.34 -6.69
C LEU A 87 -12.23 -5.61 -7.94
N LEU A 88 -11.98 -4.89 -9.04
CA LEU A 88 -12.73 -5.08 -10.28
C LEU A 88 -12.57 -6.50 -10.84
N TYR A 89 -11.37 -7.09 -10.77
CA TYR A 89 -11.18 -8.49 -11.15
C TYR A 89 -12.02 -9.44 -10.30
N CYS A 90 -12.04 -9.24 -8.99
CA CYS A 90 -12.88 -10.05 -8.09
C CYS A 90 -14.35 -9.97 -8.48
N LEU A 91 -14.85 -8.76 -8.77
CA LEU A 91 -16.26 -8.57 -9.13
C LEU A 91 -16.62 -9.19 -10.49
N VAL A 92 -15.67 -9.23 -11.43
CA VAL A 92 -15.86 -9.95 -12.70
C VAL A 92 -15.85 -11.45 -12.47
N VAL A 93 -14.88 -11.97 -11.71
CA VAL A 93 -14.79 -13.41 -11.40
C VAL A 93 -16.01 -13.88 -10.61
N GLN A 94 -16.48 -13.09 -9.64
CA GLN A 94 -17.66 -13.39 -8.83
C GLN A 94 -18.92 -13.63 -9.68
N ARG A 95 -19.07 -12.92 -10.81
CA ARG A 95 -20.20 -13.14 -11.74
C ARG A 95 -20.11 -14.49 -12.47
N SER A 96 -18.92 -15.07 -12.56
CA SER A 96 -18.67 -16.32 -13.29
C SER A 96 -18.69 -17.57 -12.41
N ILE A 97 -18.78 -17.42 -11.09
CA ILE A 97 -18.78 -18.51 -10.11
C ILE A 97 -20.15 -18.60 -9.43
N ARG A 98 -20.54 -19.82 -9.04
CA ARG A 98 -21.88 -20.10 -8.46
C ARG A 98 -22.00 -19.79 -6.96
N ARG A 99 -20.99 -19.17 -6.35
CA ARG A 99 -20.95 -18.87 -4.91
C ARG A 99 -20.58 -17.42 -4.65
N LYS A 100 -21.04 -16.88 -3.52
CA LYS A 100 -20.72 -15.51 -3.10
C LYS A 100 -19.35 -15.49 -2.44
N LEU A 101 -18.58 -14.44 -2.73
CA LEU A 101 -17.32 -14.13 -2.06
C LEU A 101 -17.56 -12.99 -1.07
N VAL A 102 -16.89 -13.06 0.09
CA VAL A 102 -16.76 -11.90 0.97
C VAL A 102 -15.59 -11.07 0.45
N VAL A 103 -15.87 -9.88 -0.07
CA VAL A 103 -14.87 -9.02 -0.68
C VAL A 103 -14.49 -7.89 0.27
N LEU A 104 -13.24 -7.89 0.72
CA LEU A 104 -12.60 -6.78 1.45
C LEU A 104 -11.80 -5.93 0.47
N TYR A 105 -11.82 -4.62 0.62
CA TYR A 105 -11.07 -3.70 -0.22
C TYR A 105 -10.27 -2.72 0.63
N THR A 106 -8.94 -2.75 0.58
CA THR A 106 -8.12 -1.69 1.16
C THR A 106 -7.83 -0.63 0.13
N LYS A 107 -8.19 0.61 0.45
CA LYS A 107 -7.90 1.76 -0.38
C LYS A 107 -6.52 2.31 -0.05
N HIS A 108 -5.70 2.53 -1.08
CA HIS A 108 -4.34 3.08 -0.93
C HIS A 108 -4.14 4.44 -1.59
N ASN A 109 -4.93 4.77 -2.62
CA ASN A 109 -4.79 6.02 -3.39
C ASN A 109 -6.15 6.49 -3.87
N ILE A 110 -6.22 7.74 -4.35
CA ILE A 110 -7.36 8.21 -5.14
C ILE A 110 -7.28 7.56 -6.52
N THR A 111 -8.35 6.89 -6.92
CA THR A 111 -8.37 6.13 -8.18
C THR A 111 -8.99 6.95 -9.31
N LEU A 112 -8.74 6.56 -10.57
CA LEU A 112 -9.37 7.22 -11.72
C LEU A 112 -10.90 7.10 -11.67
N LEU A 113 -11.42 5.93 -11.25
CA LEU A 113 -12.86 5.71 -11.13
C LEU A 113 -13.47 6.63 -10.07
N GLU A 114 -12.79 6.75 -8.92
CA GLU A 114 -13.20 7.66 -7.85
C GLU A 114 -13.20 9.13 -8.32
N LYS A 115 -12.18 9.53 -9.10
CA LYS A 115 -12.06 10.91 -9.60
C LYS A 115 -13.08 11.25 -10.68
N TYR A 116 -13.25 10.37 -11.67
CA TYR A 116 -14.02 10.68 -12.89
C TYR A 116 -15.45 10.13 -12.87
N ALA A 117 -15.73 9.11 -12.07
CA ALA A 117 -17.07 8.52 -11.94
C ALA A 117 -17.41 8.19 -10.47
N PRO A 118 -17.42 9.19 -9.57
CA PRO A 118 -17.59 8.99 -8.13
C PRO A 118 -18.89 8.25 -7.77
N ARG A 119 -19.98 8.48 -8.51
CA ARG A 119 -21.26 7.77 -8.32
C ARG A 119 -21.15 6.27 -8.61
N ILE A 120 -20.38 5.88 -9.62
CA ILE A 120 -20.15 4.47 -9.95
C ILE A 120 -19.25 3.85 -8.88
N TYR A 121 -18.19 4.57 -8.49
CA TYR A 121 -17.30 4.14 -7.42
C TYR A 121 -18.07 3.86 -6.11
N THR A 122 -18.91 4.80 -5.65
CA THR A 122 -19.68 4.64 -4.41
C THR A 122 -20.71 3.52 -4.52
N TYR A 123 -21.38 3.41 -5.67
CA TYR A 123 -22.31 2.31 -5.93
C TYR A 123 -21.60 0.95 -5.80
N VAL A 124 -20.43 0.79 -6.44
CA VAL A 124 -19.65 -0.45 -6.37
C VAL A 124 -19.27 -0.79 -4.93
N LEU A 125 -18.77 0.17 -4.17
CA LEU A 125 -18.34 -0.09 -2.79
C LEU A 125 -19.52 -0.39 -1.86
N ASN A 126 -20.66 0.28 -2.01
CA ASN A 126 -21.83 0.02 -1.19
C ASN A 126 -22.50 -1.34 -1.48
N HIS A 127 -22.51 -1.79 -2.74
CA HIS A 127 -23.31 -2.96 -3.13
C HIS A 127 -22.50 -4.23 -3.34
N HIS A 128 -21.21 -4.11 -3.68
CA HIS A 128 -20.39 -5.25 -4.07
C HIS A 128 -19.21 -5.53 -3.14
N VAL A 129 -18.92 -4.61 -2.22
CA VAL A 129 -17.86 -4.80 -1.21
C VAL A 129 -18.51 -5.09 0.13
N PHE A 130 -17.96 -6.06 0.86
CA PHE A 130 -18.39 -6.35 2.23
C PHE A 130 -17.95 -5.20 3.14
N THR A 131 -16.65 -4.90 3.14
CA THR A 131 -16.04 -3.78 3.87
C THR A 131 -14.91 -3.15 3.07
N THR A 132 -14.94 -1.82 2.97
CA THR A 132 -13.83 -1.00 2.51
C THR A 132 -13.01 -0.57 3.72
N ILE A 133 -11.72 -0.89 3.70
CA ILE A 133 -10.74 -0.54 4.73
C ILE A 133 -10.09 0.78 4.33
N ALA A 134 -10.28 1.79 5.17
CA ALA A 134 -9.61 3.09 5.11
C ALA A 134 -8.37 3.07 6.03
N LEU A 135 -7.29 3.71 5.60
CA LEU A 135 -6.01 3.68 6.31
C LEU A 135 -5.86 4.80 7.36
N SER A 136 -6.87 5.65 7.49
CA SER A 136 -6.94 6.75 8.46
C SER A 136 -8.38 7.21 8.67
N LEU A 137 -8.64 7.92 9.77
CA LEU A 137 -9.92 8.60 10.00
C LEU A 137 -10.20 9.64 8.91
N SER A 138 -9.20 10.42 8.50
CA SER A 138 -9.37 11.40 7.41
C SER A 138 -9.80 10.75 6.09
N GLU A 139 -9.31 9.54 5.80
CA GLU A 139 -9.75 8.81 4.61
C GLU A 139 -11.18 8.28 4.77
N GLN A 140 -11.54 7.79 5.96
CA GLN A 140 -12.90 7.35 6.26
C GLN A 140 -13.91 8.50 6.12
N GLU A 141 -13.64 9.66 6.73
CA GLU A 141 -14.50 10.85 6.63
C GLU A 141 -14.72 11.26 5.17
N ARG A 142 -13.65 11.27 4.37
CA ARG A 142 -13.74 11.58 2.95
C ARG A 142 -14.60 10.58 2.18
N LEU A 143 -14.49 9.28 2.50
CA LEU A 143 -15.30 8.22 1.89
C LEU A 143 -16.78 8.30 2.31
N LEU A 144 -17.06 8.66 3.57
CA LEU A 144 -18.41 8.95 4.07
C LEU A 144 -19.02 10.13 3.32
N HIS A 145 -18.28 11.24 3.18
CA HIS A 145 -18.71 12.42 2.41
C HIS A 145 -18.95 12.12 0.93
N GLN A 146 -18.24 11.14 0.35
CA GLN A 146 -18.50 10.67 -1.01
C GLN A 146 -19.78 9.82 -1.13
N GLY A 147 -20.40 9.41 -0.02
CA GLY A 147 -21.64 8.63 0.00
C GLY A 147 -21.45 7.12 0.19
N ILE A 148 -20.29 6.69 0.70
CA ILE A 148 -20.12 5.30 1.13
C ILE A 148 -20.77 5.12 2.50
N SER A 149 -21.53 4.04 2.66
CA SER A 149 -22.22 3.73 3.91
C SER A 149 -21.22 3.49 5.05
N ALA A 150 -21.50 4.03 6.24
CA ALA A 150 -20.71 3.77 7.44
C ALA A 150 -20.60 2.27 7.77
N SER A 151 -21.67 1.51 7.53
CA SER A 151 -21.68 0.05 7.71
C SER A 151 -20.78 -0.72 6.73
N LYS A 152 -20.24 -0.05 5.70
CA LYS A 152 -19.33 -0.58 4.70
C LYS A 152 -17.90 -0.11 4.89
N LEU A 153 -17.61 0.61 5.97
CA LEU A 153 -16.29 1.18 6.24
C LEU A 153 -15.71 0.64 7.53
N ALA A 154 -14.41 0.35 7.50
CA ALA A 154 -13.60 0.11 8.69
C ALA A 154 -12.30 0.92 8.57
N VAL A 155 -11.78 1.39 9.70
CA VAL A 155 -10.46 2.04 9.74
C VAL A 155 -9.46 1.04 10.28
N VAL A 156 -8.43 0.76 9.48
CA VAL A 156 -7.28 -0.03 9.90
C VAL A 156 -6.04 0.76 9.52
N TYR A 157 -5.35 1.29 10.53
CA TYR A 157 -4.15 2.08 10.33
C TYR A 157 -3.01 1.22 9.77
N ASN A 158 -2.17 1.84 8.94
CA ASN A 158 -0.91 1.23 8.55
C ASN A 158 -0.01 1.03 9.78
N GLY A 159 0.51 -0.18 9.92
CA GLY A 159 1.53 -0.51 10.91
C GLY A 159 2.94 -0.33 10.37
N VAL A 160 3.91 -0.33 11.29
CA VAL A 160 5.34 -0.41 10.99
C VAL A 160 5.94 -1.57 11.78
N ASP A 161 6.92 -2.25 11.20
CA ASP A 161 7.66 -3.31 11.88
C ASP A 161 8.56 -2.71 12.98
N LEU A 162 8.26 -2.98 14.24
CA LEU A 162 9.03 -2.46 15.38
C LEU A 162 10.36 -3.19 15.61
N GLU A 163 10.53 -4.40 15.07
CA GLU A 163 11.82 -5.09 15.07
C GLU A 163 12.77 -4.39 14.10
N GLN A 164 12.27 -4.01 12.91
CA GLN A 164 13.03 -3.24 11.93
C GLN A 164 13.26 -1.79 12.39
N PHE A 165 12.22 -1.13 12.91
CA PHE A 165 12.23 0.29 13.28
C PHE A 165 12.19 0.47 14.80
N SER A 166 13.18 -0.09 15.49
CA SER A 166 13.33 0.09 16.93
C SER A 166 13.57 1.56 17.30
N VAL A 167 12.73 2.09 18.19
CA VAL A 167 12.90 3.43 18.75
C VAL A 167 14.06 3.40 19.74
N LYS A 168 15.26 3.71 19.25
CA LYS A 168 16.41 3.95 20.12
C LYS A 168 16.37 5.41 20.57
N GLN A 169 16.27 5.65 21.88
CA GLN A 169 16.51 6.98 22.43
C GLN A 169 17.95 7.39 22.08
N LYS A 170 18.11 8.22 21.04
CA LYS A 170 19.39 8.83 20.74
C LYS A 170 19.55 10.04 21.66
N ARG A 171 20.72 10.18 22.28
CA ARG A 171 21.12 11.45 22.91
C ARG A 171 21.10 12.51 21.82
N VAL A 172 20.11 13.39 21.88
CA VAL A 172 20.04 14.56 20.99
C VAL A 172 21.18 15.47 21.42
N ASN A 173 22.14 15.71 20.53
CA ASN A 173 23.10 16.78 20.76
C ASN A 173 22.32 18.08 20.63
N ALA A 174 22.18 18.83 21.73
CA ALA A 174 21.23 19.95 21.84
C ALA A 174 21.53 21.11 20.87
N SER A 175 22.71 21.10 20.22
CA SER A 175 23.17 22.14 19.30
C SER A 175 22.92 21.85 17.81
N THR A 176 22.36 20.69 17.45
CA THR A 176 22.14 20.34 16.02
C THR A 176 20.78 19.69 15.78
N TYR A 177 20.05 20.20 14.79
CA TYR A 177 18.78 19.68 14.31
C TYR A 177 18.97 18.91 13.01
N ARG A 178 18.40 17.71 12.92
CA ARG A 178 18.44 16.87 11.71
C ARG A 178 17.04 16.74 11.14
N ILE A 179 16.81 17.35 9.98
CA ILE A 179 15.51 17.41 9.33
C ILE A 179 15.56 16.52 8.08
N GLY A 180 14.59 15.62 7.93
CA GLY A 180 14.60 14.61 6.87
C GLY A 180 13.29 14.54 6.08
N MET A 181 13.38 14.42 4.75
CA MET A 181 12.28 14.03 3.88
C MET A 181 12.60 12.69 3.22
N LEU A 182 11.76 11.68 3.45
CA LEU A 182 11.82 10.39 2.76
C LEU A 182 10.51 10.17 2.00
N ALA A 183 10.53 10.36 0.69
CA ALA A 183 9.34 10.21 -0.15
C ALA A 183 9.71 9.99 -1.62
N ARG A 184 8.74 9.57 -2.43
CA ARG A 184 8.86 9.69 -3.90
C ARG A 184 8.86 11.17 -4.28
N LEU A 185 9.67 11.56 -5.27
CA LEU A 185 9.70 12.92 -5.80
C LEU A 185 8.51 13.16 -6.74
N SER A 186 7.32 13.21 -6.18
CA SER A 186 6.06 13.43 -6.90
C SER A 186 5.37 14.71 -6.46
N LYS A 187 4.52 15.27 -7.34
CA LYS A 187 3.76 16.51 -7.07
C LYS A 187 2.97 16.44 -5.76
N GLU A 188 2.38 15.28 -5.45
CA GLU A 188 1.62 15.03 -4.21
C GLU A 188 2.48 15.10 -2.93
N LYS A 189 3.80 14.94 -3.04
CA LYS A 189 4.74 15.00 -1.92
C LYS A 189 5.44 16.35 -1.78
N ASN A 190 5.25 17.23 -2.77
CA ASN A 190 5.74 18.61 -2.79
C ASN A 190 7.20 18.77 -2.28
N PRO A 191 8.19 18.13 -2.93
CA PRO A 191 9.59 18.28 -2.53
C PRO A 191 10.12 19.71 -2.67
N LEU A 192 9.47 20.56 -3.49
CA LEU A 192 9.86 21.95 -3.66
C LEU A 192 9.66 22.76 -2.37
N PHE A 193 8.55 22.54 -1.66
CA PHE A 193 8.35 23.18 -0.36
C PHE A 193 9.42 22.78 0.66
N PHE A 194 9.92 21.55 0.62
CA PHE A 194 11.04 21.16 1.47
C PHE A 194 12.32 21.95 1.15
N LEU A 195 12.56 22.25 -0.14
CA LEU A 195 13.68 23.11 -0.54
C LEU A 195 13.49 24.57 -0.08
N GLU A 196 12.26 25.10 -0.12
CA GLU A 196 11.95 26.43 0.42
C GLU A 196 12.26 26.51 1.92
N VAL A 197 11.93 25.46 2.68
CA VAL A 197 12.29 25.35 4.09
C VAL A 197 13.81 25.29 4.26
N MET A 198 14.52 24.50 3.45
CA MET A 198 15.99 24.43 3.51
C MET A 198 16.63 25.81 3.28
N GLU A 199 16.16 26.54 2.26
CA GLU A 199 16.65 27.87 1.92
C GLU A 199 16.43 28.87 3.06
N ALA A 200 15.31 28.78 3.76
CA ALA A 200 14.99 29.66 4.89
C ALA A 200 15.95 29.49 6.09
N PHE A 201 16.63 28.35 6.21
CA PHE A 201 17.57 28.04 7.30
C PHE A 201 19.03 27.92 6.83
N LYS A 202 19.35 28.34 5.61
CA LYS A 202 20.67 28.10 5.00
C LYS A 202 21.86 28.75 5.74
N GLU A 203 21.62 29.84 6.46
CA GLU A 203 22.65 30.57 7.22
C GLU A 203 22.83 30.03 8.65
N ASP A 204 21.99 29.07 9.07
CA ASP A 204 22.04 28.49 10.42
C ASP A 204 22.66 27.08 10.37
N ASP A 205 23.95 27.02 10.72
CA ASP A 205 24.74 25.78 10.77
C ASP A 205 24.21 24.73 11.77
N SER A 206 23.25 25.09 12.63
CA SER A 206 22.62 24.11 13.51
C SER A 206 21.66 23.17 12.77
N PHE A 207 21.17 23.54 11.58
CA PHE A 207 20.21 22.75 10.80
C PHE A 207 20.87 21.92 9.69
N HIS A 208 20.70 20.60 9.77
CA HIS A 208 21.15 19.66 8.75
C HIS A 208 19.96 18.99 8.08
N PHE A 209 19.83 19.19 6.77
CA PHE A 209 18.73 18.66 5.97
C PHE A 209 19.14 17.40 5.20
N TYR A 210 18.21 16.45 5.11
CA TYR A 210 18.40 15.18 4.43
C TYR A 210 17.20 14.92 3.52
N MET A 211 17.44 14.66 2.23
CA MET A 211 16.40 14.20 1.32
C MET A 211 16.76 12.80 0.80
N GLY A 212 15.83 11.87 0.94
CA GLY A 212 15.92 10.51 0.42
C GLY A 212 14.76 10.20 -0.52
N GLU A 213 15.08 9.63 -1.68
CA GLU A 213 14.10 9.10 -2.62
C GLU A 213 14.03 7.58 -2.52
N MET A 214 12.82 7.01 -2.63
CA MET A 214 12.65 5.56 -2.80
C MET A 214 12.76 5.19 -4.28
N VAL A 215 13.92 4.65 -4.70
CA VAL A 215 14.18 4.21 -6.09
C VAL A 215 13.84 2.73 -6.26
N GLN A 216 13.39 2.33 -7.46
CA GLN A 216 12.81 1.01 -7.76
C GLN A 216 13.77 -0.21 -7.76
N SER A 217 15.10 -0.05 -7.66
CA SER A 217 16.05 -1.15 -7.85
C SER A 217 16.40 -1.90 -6.56
N VAL A 218 16.06 -3.19 -6.51
CA VAL A 218 16.32 -4.14 -5.39
C VAL A 218 17.80 -4.26 -4.98
N HIS A 219 18.73 -3.86 -5.84
CA HIS A 219 20.17 -3.91 -5.56
C HIS A 219 20.74 -2.62 -4.98
N GLU A 220 19.94 -1.56 -4.90
CA GLU A 220 20.35 -0.31 -4.33
C GLU A 220 19.20 0.28 -3.53
N LEU A 221 19.04 -0.20 -2.29
CA LEU A 221 18.72 0.70 -1.17
C LEU A 221 19.91 1.66 -0.94
N LYS A 222 20.46 2.25 -2.03
CA LYS A 222 21.25 3.45 -1.90
C LYS A 222 20.23 4.54 -1.65
N MET A 223 20.12 4.95 -0.40
CA MET A 223 19.80 6.34 -0.15
C MET A 223 20.73 7.15 -1.06
N LYS A 224 20.22 7.71 -2.16
CA LYS A 224 20.82 8.91 -2.74
C LYS A 224 20.52 10.01 -1.76
N LEU A 225 21.27 9.98 -0.67
CA LEU A 225 21.32 10.98 0.35
C LEU A 225 22.00 12.14 -0.36
N TRP A 226 21.20 13.07 -0.89
CA TRP A 226 21.74 14.33 -1.33
C TRP A 226 22.18 15.06 -0.07
N LEU A 227 23.42 14.81 0.35
CA LEU A 227 24.15 15.72 1.23
C LEU A 227 24.47 16.94 0.39
N ALA A 228 23.48 17.81 0.23
CA ALA A 228 23.72 19.18 -0.14
C ALA A 228 24.31 19.88 1.09
N VAL A 229 25.62 19.70 1.34
CA VAL A 229 26.36 20.69 2.10
C VAL A 229 26.58 21.85 1.14
N TRP A 230 25.57 22.71 1.02
CA TRP A 230 25.68 23.93 0.23
C TRP A 230 26.52 24.93 1.04
N LYS A 231 27.80 25.03 0.71
CA LYS A 231 28.56 26.27 0.90
C LYS A 231 28.46 27.03 -0.42
N ILE A 232 27.51 27.95 -0.52
CA ILE A 232 27.58 28.98 -1.56
C ILE A 232 28.64 29.98 -1.09
N THR A 233 29.82 29.94 -1.69
CA THR A 233 30.75 31.08 -1.71
C THR A 233 30.25 32.15 -2.65
#